data_AF-A0A3B3CKJ9-F1
#
_entry.id   AF-A0A3B3CKJ9-F1
#
_cell.length_a   1.000
_cell.length_b   1.000
_cell.length_c   1.000
_cell.angle_alpha   90.00
_cell.angle_beta   90.00
_cell.angle_gamma   90.00
#
_symmetry.space_group_name_H-M   'P 1'
#
loop_
_entity.id
_entity.type
_entity.pdbx_description
1 polymer ?
#
loop_
_entity_poly.entity_id
_entity_poly.type
_entity_poly.pdbx_seq_one_letter_code
_entity_poly.pdbx_strand_id
1 'polypeptide(L)'
;MEMHIVCIKKGMDVSEALTHNDGLAVLGFFIEATHTSKTGSPSESSGDISVTTIPPTSSTSDMEVWKNLTSYLDQIKTLNSMVPFSSEISIDDLLGNVDRQSYFRYGGSLTTPKCNEAVVWTVFKESIKVDHELMAKFPNSTGYEKIYRPAQPVNFRTIFSTKATTGSSPPIKAAGPFLLVFVCALLH
;
A
#
# COMPACT_ATOMS: atom_id res chain seq x y z
N MET A 1 -10.79 -1.73 -0.33
CA MET A 1 -10.44 -1.54 -1.76
C MET A 1 -9.08 -2.15 -2.03
N GLU A 2 -8.56 -2.07 -3.25
CA GLU A 2 -7.18 -2.45 -3.58
C GLU A 2 -6.56 -1.39 -4.49
N MET A 3 -5.30 -1.04 -4.27
CA MET A 3 -4.52 -0.12 -5.10
C MET A 3 -3.45 -0.87 -5.87
N HIS A 4 -3.34 -0.59 -7.17
CA HIS A 4 -2.33 -1.17 -8.07
C HIS A 4 -1.37 -0.08 -8.55
N ILE A 5 -0.08 -0.21 -8.22
CA ILE A 5 0.98 0.57 -8.84
C ILE A 5 1.59 -0.29 -9.94
N VAL A 6 1.45 0.17 -11.19
CA VAL A 6 1.85 -0.58 -12.40
C VAL A 6 3.16 -0.03 -12.94
N CYS A 7 4.17 -0.89 -13.05
CA CYS A 7 5.50 -0.56 -13.53
C CYS A 7 5.82 -1.35 -14.81
N ILE A 8 6.36 -0.67 -15.82
CA ILE A 8 6.87 -1.30 -17.03
C ILE A 8 8.31 -1.76 -16.78
N LYS A 9 8.66 -2.95 -17.27
CA LYS A 9 10.04 -3.46 -17.20
C LYS A 9 10.98 -2.50 -17.93
N LYS A 10 12.12 -2.22 -17.30
CA LYS A 10 13.11 -1.28 -17.81
C LYS A 10 13.54 -1.66 -19.23
N GLY A 11 13.53 -0.68 -20.13
CA GLY A 11 13.98 -0.85 -21.51
C GLY A 11 12.89 -1.34 -22.47
N MET A 12 11.64 -1.50 -22.02
CA MET A 12 10.50 -1.86 -22.86
C MET A 12 9.50 -0.71 -22.94
N ASP A 13 8.73 -0.69 -24.03
CA ASP A 13 7.46 0.04 -24.08
C ASP A 13 6.29 -0.85 -23.64
N VAL A 14 5.09 -0.26 -23.55
CA VAL A 14 3.88 -0.98 -23.12
C VAL A 14 3.54 -2.14 -24.06
N SER A 15 3.65 -1.93 -25.38
CA SER A 15 3.25 -2.92 -26.37
C SER A 15 4.16 -4.15 -26.33
N GLU A 16 5.46 -3.93 -26.21
CA GLU A 16 6.46 -4.98 -26.04
C GLU A 16 6.23 -5.72 -24.72
N ALA A 17 6.11 -4.99 -23.61
CA ALA A 17 5.91 -5.57 -22.28
C ALA A 17 4.70 -6.53 -22.22
N LEU A 18 3.62 -6.22 -22.93
CA LEU A 18 2.41 -7.06 -22.97
C LEU A 18 2.60 -8.42 -23.66
N THR A 19 3.72 -8.63 -24.34
CA THR A 19 4.09 -9.90 -24.98
C THR A 19 5.03 -10.76 -24.13
N HIS A 20 5.54 -10.24 -23.01
CA HIS A 20 6.45 -10.93 -22.11
C HIS A 20 5.76 -11.27 -20.79
N ASN A 21 6.00 -12.48 -20.26
CA ASN A 21 5.41 -12.92 -18.99
C ASN A 21 5.90 -12.13 -17.75
N ASP A 22 6.94 -11.32 -17.91
CA ASP A 22 7.52 -10.45 -16.90
C ASP A 22 7.66 -8.99 -17.35
N GLY A 23 6.95 -8.59 -18.42
CA GLY A 23 7.03 -7.25 -18.98
C GLY A 23 6.46 -6.17 -18.06
N LEU A 24 5.56 -6.54 -17.15
CA LEU A 24 4.99 -5.65 -16.14
C LEU A 24 5.25 -6.17 -14.73
N ALA A 25 5.48 -5.25 -13.80
CA ALA A 25 5.41 -5.51 -12.37
C ALA A 25 4.24 -4.73 -11.79
N VAL A 26 3.38 -5.40 -11.01
CA VAL A 26 2.27 -4.74 -10.31
C VAL A 26 2.43 -4.92 -8.81
N LEU A 27 2.44 -3.79 -8.10
CA LEU A 27 2.41 -3.74 -6.64
C LEU A 27 0.97 -3.56 -6.18
N GLY A 28 0.42 -4.55 -5.49
CA GLY A 28 -0.94 -4.58 -4.97
C GLY A 28 -0.99 -4.34 -3.47
N PHE A 29 -1.75 -3.34 -3.04
CA PHE A 29 -1.99 -3.01 -1.65
C PHE A 29 -3.47 -3.09 -1.34
N PHE A 30 -3.87 -3.89 -0.36
CA PHE A 30 -5.22 -3.82 0.18
C PHE A 30 -5.39 -2.52 0.97
N ILE A 31 -6.56 -1.91 0.83
CA ILE A 31 -6.97 -0.73 1.60
C ILE A 31 -8.15 -1.14 2.47
N GLU A 32 -7.98 -0.97 3.79
CA GLU A 32 -8.98 -1.28 4.80
C GLU A 32 -9.52 0.01 5.43
N ALA A 33 -10.84 0.08 5.57
CA ALA A 33 -11.48 1.20 6.23
C ALA A 33 -11.26 1.13 7.74
N THR A 34 -10.88 2.26 8.33
CA THR A 34 -10.90 2.48 9.77
C THR A 34 -12.00 3.46 10.14
N HIS A 35 -12.54 3.30 11.35
CA HIS A 35 -13.48 4.26 11.91
C HIS A 35 -12.72 5.17 12.86
N THR A 36 -12.67 6.46 12.55
CA THR A 36 -12.20 7.46 13.51
C THR A 36 -13.30 7.66 14.55
N SER A 37 -13.11 7.11 15.76
CA SER A 37 -13.92 7.56 16.89
C SER A 37 -13.48 8.99 17.20
N LYS A 38 -14.37 9.97 16.98
CA LYS A 38 -14.19 11.32 17.48
C LYS A 38 -14.19 11.26 19.01
N THR A 39 -13.04 11.05 19.64
CA THR A 39 -12.89 11.23 21.09
C THR A 39 -13.05 12.72 21.40
N GLY A 40 -14.25 13.10 21.83
CA GLY A 40 -14.57 14.49 22.17
C GLY A 40 -16.01 14.73 22.62
N SER A 41 -16.47 14.05 23.67
CA SER A 41 -17.40 14.57 24.70
C SER A 41 -17.47 13.57 25.87
N PRO A 42 -17.27 13.98 27.14
CA PRO A 42 -17.39 13.07 28.27
C PRO A 42 -18.88 12.90 28.61
N SER A 43 -19.40 11.70 28.37
CA SER A 43 -20.63 11.25 29.05
C SER A 43 -20.32 9.93 29.72
N GLU A 44 -20.29 9.96 31.05
CA GLU A 44 -20.10 8.81 31.93
C GLU A 44 -21.13 7.73 31.61
N SER A 45 -20.68 6.49 31.42
CA SER A 45 -21.43 5.30 31.80
C SER A 45 -20.49 4.10 31.80
N SER A 46 -20.47 3.41 32.93
CA SER A 46 -19.64 2.24 33.23
C SER A 46 -20.05 1.03 32.38
N GLY A 47 -19.08 0.26 31.90
CA GLY A 47 -19.31 -1.00 31.19
C GLY A 47 -18.01 -1.56 30.62
N ASP A 48 -17.38 -2.45 31.40
CA ASP A 48 -16.18 -3.22 31.07
C ASP A 48 -16.39 -4.09 29.82
N ILE A 49 -15.62 -3.83 28.76
CA ILE A 49 -15.32 -4.79 27.69
C ILE A 49 -13.87 -4.54 27.26
N SER A 50 -13.00 -5.52 27.53
CA SER A 50 -11.63 -5.57 27.02
C SER A 50 -11.64 -5.73 25.49
N VAL A 51 -11.74 -4.60 24.78
CA VAL A 51 -11.43 -4.53 23.35
C VAL A 51 -9.90 -4.43 23.23
N THR A 52 -9.29 -5.42 22.60
CA THR A 52 -7.88 -5.38 22.21
C THR A 52 -7.71 -4.27 21.17
N THR A 53 -7.47 -3.04 21.64
CA THR A 53 -7.18 -1.89 20.78
C THR A 53 -5.84 -2.10 20.10
N ILE A 54 -5.87 -2.53 18.84
CA ILE A 54 -4.72 -2.40 17.94
C ILE A 54 -4.43 -0.89 17.84
N PRO A 55 -3.20 -0.42 18.11
CA PRO A 55 -2.89 1.00 17.97
C PRO A 55 -3.12 1.39 16.50
N PRO A 56 -3.79 2.51 16.20
CA PRO A 56 -3.84 3.00 14.83
C PRO A 56 -2.42 3.41 14.43
N THR A 57 -1.80 2.60 13.57
CA THR A 57 -0.47 2.88 12.99
C THR A 57 -0.52 3.95 11.89
N SER A 58 -1.71 4.51 11.60
CA SER A 58 -1.85 5.65 10.71
C SER A 58 -1.42 6.93 11.42
N SER A 59 -0.31 7.52 10.99
CA SER A 59 0.10 8.83 11.47
C SER A 59 -0.90 9.88 11.00
N THR A 60 -1.05 10.99 11.74
CA THR A 60 -1.92 12.11 11.35
C THR A 60 -1.57 12.68 9.97
N SER A 61 -0.31 12.58 9.54
CA SER A 61 0.13 12.99 8.21
C SER A 61 -0.41 12.11 7.09
N ASP A 62 -0.45 10.78 7.28
CA ASP A 62 -0.92 9.85 6.25
C ASP A 62 -2.38 10.16 5.87
N MET A 63 -3.19 10.49 6.89
CA MET A 63 -4.61 10.81 6.69
C MET A 63 -4.81 12.11 5.90
N GLU A 64 -3.95 13.12 6.06
CA GLU A 64 -4.03 14.37 5.29
C GLU A 64 -3.73 14.13 3.81
N VAL A 65 -2.82 13.21 3.48
CA VAL A 65 -2.51 12.84 2.10
C VAL A 65 -3.71 12.17 1.43
N TRP A 66 -4.39 11.26 2.13
CA TRP A 66 -5.64 10.65 1.65
C TRP A 66 -6.79 11.66 1.52
N LYS A 67 -6.92 12.63 2.44
CA LYS A 67 -7.88 13.73 2.31
C LYS A 67 -7.60 14.56 1.06
N ASN A 68 -6.33 14.90 0.83
CA ASN A 68 -5.91 15.66 -0.33
C ASN A 68 -6.23 14.90 -1.63
N LEU A 69 -5.80 13.65 -1.75
CA LEU A 69 -6.09 12.80 -2.91
C LEU A 69 -7.60 12.72 -3.20
N THR A 70 -8.39 12.41 -2.18
CA THR A 70 -9.84 12.22 -2.33
C THR A 70 -10.60 13.52 -2.59
N SER A 71 -10.01 14.69 -2.32
CA SER A 71 -10.62 15.99 -2.65
C SER A 71 -10.78 16.23 -4.15
N TYR A 72 -9.95 15.58 -4.98
CA TYR A 72 -10.02 15.70 -6.44
C TYR A 72 -11.14 14.84 -7.05
N LEU A 73 -11.62 13.81 -6.34
CA LEU A 73 -12.65 12.90 -6.87
C LEU A 73 -13.95 13.63 -7.19
N ASP A 74 -14.29 14.66 -6.43
CA ASP A 74 -15.50 15.45 -6.67
C ASP A 74 -15.42 16.29 -7.95
N GLN A 75 -14.23 16.50 -8.51
CA GLN A 75 -14.04 17.28 -9.74
C GLN A 75 -14.09 16.40 -11.00
N ILE A 76 -13.95 15.07 -10.87
CA ILE A 76 -13.98 14.11 -11.98
C ILE A 76 -15.41 13.60 -12.15
N LYS A 77 -16.23 14.35 -12.90
CA LYS A 77 -17.67 14.06 -13.06
C LYS A 77 -18.02 13.25 -14.30
N THR A 78 -17.17 13.26 -15.32
CA THR A 78 -17.45 12.61 -16.60
C THR A 78 -16.32 11.67 -17.01
N LEU A 79 -16.68 10.64 -17.77
CA LEU A 79 -15.70 9.73 -18.35
C LEU A 79 -14.69 10.52 -19.18
N ASN A 80 -13.40 10.19 -19.04
CA ASN A 80 -12.27 10.87 -19.69
C ASN A 80 -12.00 12.32 -19.23
N SER A 81 -12.73 12.84 -18.23
CA SER A 81 -12.32 14.11 -17.61
C SER A 81 -11.02 13.92 -16.82
N MET A 82 -10.18 14.95 -16.84
CA MET A 82 -8.89 14.97 -16.15
C MET A 82 -8.80 16.24 -15.32
N VAL A 83 -8.28 16.12 -14.10
CA VAL A 83 -8.05 17.23 -13.19
C VAL A 83 -6.57 17.22 -12.82
N PRO A 84 -5.81 18.29 -13.09
CA PRO A 84 -4.42 18.34 -12.70
C PRO A 84 -4.31 18.42 -11.17
N PHE A 85 -3.39 17.65 -10.60
CA PHE A 85 -3.06 17.81 -9.19
C PHE A 85 -2.40 19.17 -8.97
N SER A 86 -2.94 19.95 -8.04
CA SER A 86 -2.37 21.24 -7.65
C SER A 86 -1.37 21.12 -6.50
N SER A 87 -1.36 19.97 -5.82
CA SER A 87 -0.45 19.65 -4.73
C SER A 87 0.38 18.42 -5.09
N GLU A 88 1.63 18.40 -4.66
CA GLU A 88 2.45 17.20 -4.77
C GLU A 88 1.89 16.11 -3.84
N ILE A 89 1.68 14.91 -4.40
CA ILE A 89 1.25 13.73 -3.65
C ILE A 89 2.34 12.68 -3.85
N SER A 90 3.04 12.37 -2.76
CA SER A 90 4.02 11.28 -2.73
C SER A 90 3.29 9.95 -2.63
N ILE A 91 3.70 8.99 -3.47
CA ILE A 91 3.20 7.61 -3.38
C ILE A 91 3.63 7.00 -2.05
N ASP A 92 4.84 7.29 -1.56
CA ASP A 92 5.33 6.75 -0.28
C ASP A 92 4.42 7.20 0.88
N ASP A 93 3.98 8.46 0.85
CA ASP A 93 3.12 9.03 1.89
C ASP A 93 1.70 8.46 1.83
N LEU A 94 1.20 8.11 0.64
CA LEU A 94 -0.08 7.38 0.49
C LEU A 94 -0.01 5.97 1.06
N LEU A 95 1.16 5.32 0.94
CA LEU A 95 1.40 3.99 1.51
C LEU A 95 1.60 4.07 3.03
N GLY A 96 2.16 5.17 3.54
CA GLY A 96 2.46 5.35 4.95
C GLY A 96 3.42 4.28 5.48
N ASN A 97 3.18 3.83 6.71
CA ASN A 97 4.06 2.90 7.42
C ASN A 97 3.79 1.41 7.15
N VAL A 98 3.09 1.06 6.06
CA VAL A 98 2.82 -0.36 5.74
C VAL A 98 4.12 -1.17 5.58
N ASP A 99 4.11 -2.40 6.09
CA ASP A 99 5.22 -3.34 5.95
C ASP A 99 5.38 -3.78 4.49
N ARG A 100 6.43 -3.24 3.87
CA ARG A 100 6.83 -3.53 2.49
C ARG A 100 7.80 -4.71 2.37
N GLN A 101 8.14 -5.37 3.47
CA GLN A 101 9.00 -6.56 3.48
C GLN A 101 8.16 -7.85 3.45
N SER A 102 6.89 -7.79 3.84
CA SER A 102 5.98 -8.94 3.89
C SER A 102 5.00 -8.95 2.71
N TYR A 103 5.20 -9.84 1.74
CA TYR A 103 4.38 -9.92 0.53
C TYR A 103 4.29 -11.34 -0.04
N PHE A 104 3.34 -11.51 -0.97
CA PHE A 104 3.25 -12.64 -1.89
C PHE A 104 3.71 -12.21 -3.29
N ARG A 105 4.35 -13.11 -4.03
CA ARG A 105 4.87 -12.86 -5.37
C ARG A 105 4.50 -14.01 -6.31
N TYR A 106 3.94 -13.71 -7.47
CA TYR A 106 3.55 -14.73 -8.46
C TYR A 106 3.43 -14.15 -9.87
N GLY A 107 3.55 -15.00 -10.89
CA GLY A 107 3.23 -14.65 -12.28
C GLY A 107 1.72 -14.70 -12.53
N GLY A 108 1.19 -13.73 -13.27
CA GLY A 108 -0.24 -13.59 -13.54
C GLY A 108 -0.54 -12.70 -14.73
N SER A 109 -1.77 -12.18 -14.76
CA SER A 109 -2.28 -11.37 -15.87
C SER A 109 -2.74 -9.98 -15.43
N LEU A 110 -3.03 -9.14 -16.42
CA LEU A 110 -3.89 -7.98 -16.24
C LEU A 110 -5.27 -8.40 -15.71
N THR A 111 -5.85 -7.58 -14.83
CA THR A 111 -7.20 -7.77 -14.28
C THR A 111 -8.29 -7.10 -15.14
N THR A 112 -7.90 -6.49 -16.26
CA THR A 112 -8.74 -5.79 -17.23
C THR A 112 -8.84 -6.57 -18.56
N PRO A 113 -9.74 -6.18 -19.49
CA PRO A 113 -9.88 -6.85 -20.78
C PRO A 113 -8.55 -7.06 -21.51
N LYS A 114 -8.50 -8.10 -22.36
CA LYS A 114 -7.30 -8.72 -22.98
C LYS A 114 -6.49 -9.62 -22.05
N CYS A 115 -6.51 -9.38 -20.73
CA CYS A 115 -6.04 -10.34 -19.72
C CYS A 115 -4.62 -10.90 -19.99
N ASN A 116 -3.72 -10.11 -20.61
CA ASN A 116 -2.38 -10.53 -20.96
C ASN A 116 -1.66 -11.11 -19.74
N GLU A 117 -1.11 -12.32 -19.86
CA GLU A 117 -0.29 -12.99 -18.84
C GLU A 117 1.11 -12.39 -18.80
N ALA A 118 1.19 -11.07 -18.60
CA ALA A 118 2.40 -10.27 -18.72
C ALA A 118 2.89 -9.69 -17.37
N VAL A 119 2.26 -10.09 -16.28
CA VAL A 119 2.40 -9.41 -14.99
C VAL A 119 3.07 -10.29 -13.96
N VAL A 120 4.14 -9.78 -13.34
CA VAL A 120 4.63 -10.32 -12.09
C VAL A 120 4.05 -9.52 -10.93
N TRP A 121 3.13 -10.14 -10.20
CA TRP A 121 2.43 -9.56 -9.06
C TRP A 121 3.29 -9.56 -7.80
N THR A 122 3.18 -8.50 -7.01
CA THR A 122 3.65 -8.39 -5.63
C THR A 122 2.49 -7.87 -4.80
N VAL A 123 1.90 -8.71 -3.95
CA VAL A 123 0.75 -8.35 -3.11
C VAL A 123 1.19 -8.27 -1.66
N PHE A 124 1.12 -7.08 -1.07
CA PHE A 124 1.56 -6.85 0.31
C PHE A 124 0.57 -7.40 1.32
N LYS A 125 1.08 -7.97 2.42
CA LYS A 125 0.24 -8.64 3.42
C LYS A 125 -0.41 -7.64 4.37
N GLU A 126 0.26 -6.54 4.67
CA GLU A 126 -0.31 -5.46 5.47
C GLU A 126 -1.14 -4.52 4.60
N SER A 127 -2.34 -4.20 5.06
CA SER A 127 -3.26 -3.27 4.41
C SER A 127 -2.96 -1.83 4.79
N ILE A 128 -3.13 -0.90 3.84
CA ILE A 128 -3.17 0.53 4.13
C ILE A 128 -4.47 0.83 4.88
N LYS A 129 -4.38 1.54 6.00
CA LYS A 129 -5.53 1.95 6.80
C LYS A 129 -5.98 3.35 6.40
N VAL A 130 -7.23 3.49 5.97
CA VAL A 130 -7.80 4.76 5.51
C VAL A 130 -9.14 4.98 6.19
N ASP A 131 -9.44 6.22 6.58
CA ASP A 131 -10.74 6.54 7.18
C ASP A 131 -11.90 6.16 6.23
N HIS A 132 -12.93 5.54 6.81
CA HIS A 132 -14.09 5.05 6.08
C HIS A 132 -14.76 6.13 5.22
N GLU A 133 -14.88 7.37 5.70
CA GLU A 133 -15.51 8.47 4.97
C GLU A 133 -14.71 8.84 3.72
N LEU A 134 -13.37 8.78 3.79
CA LEU A 134 -12.50 9.02 2.63
C LEU A 134 -12.59 7.87 1.63
N MET A 135 -12.60 6.62 2.11
CA MET A 135 -12.75 5.46 1.25
C MET A 135 -14.10 5.46 0.51
N ALA A 136 -15.16 5.91 1.18
CA ALA A 136 -16.51 6.02 0.60
C ALA A 136 -16.61 7.08 -0.51
N LYS A 137 -15.68 8.06 -0.58
CA LYS A 137 -15.69 9.06 -1.67
C LYS A 137 -15.48 8.44 -3.05
N PHE A 138 -14.74 7.33 -3.17
CA PHE A 138 -14.51 6.69 -4.47
C PHE A 138 -15.83 6.26 -5.15
N PRO A 139 -16.66 5.39 -4.57
CA PRO A 139 -17.95 5.05 -5.18
C PRO A 139 -18.91 6.24 -5.20
N ASN A 140 -18.96 7.07 -4.15
CA ASN A 140 -19.93 8.17 -4.06
C ASN A 140 -19.70 9.27 -5.12
N SER A 141 -18.45 9.64 -5.37
CA SER A 141 -18.12 10.72 -6.31
C SER A 141 -18.10 10.24 -7.76
N THR A 142 -17.71 8.98 -8.01
CA THR A 142 -17.56 8.44 -9.37
C THR A 142 -18.80 7.69 -9.88
N GLY A 143 -19.66 7.20 -8.99
CA GLY A 143 -20.81 6.37 -9.32
C GLY A 143 -20.47 4.93 -9.72
N TYR A 144 -19.21 4.51 -9.60
CA TYR A 144 -18.78 3.16 -9.94
C TYR A 144 -18.60 2.29 -8.70
N GLU A 145 -19.31 1.17 -8.67
CA GLU A 145 -19.22 0.16 -7.62
C GLU A 145 -18.77 -1.19 -8.18
N LYS A 146 -18.18 -2.01 -7.31
CA LYS A 146 -17.80 -3.41 -7.63
C LYS A 146 -16.91 -3.52 -8.88
N ILE A 147 -16.00 -2.57 -9.06
CA ILE A 147 -15.00 -2.55 -10.15
C ILE A 147 -13.84 -3.47 -9.76
N TYR A 148 -14.07 -4.77 -9.81
CA TYR A 148 -13.06 -5.78 -9.57
C TYR A 148 -13.30 -7.03 -10.43
N ARG A 149 -12.23 -7.74 -10.75
CA ARG A 149 -12.29 -9.06 -11.40
C ARG A 149 -12.42 -10.14 -10.32
N PRO A 150 -13.30 -11.15 -10.48
CA PRO A 150 -13.36 -12.28 -9.55
C PRO A 150 -12.03 -13.03 -9.45
N ALA A 151 -11.74 -13.60 -8.28
CA ALA A 151 -10.57 -14.45 -8.09
C ALA A 151 -10.52 -15.57 -9.15
N GLN A 152 -9.35 -15.78 -9.72
CA GLN A 152 -9.13 -16.81 -10.75
C GLN A 152 -8.47 -18.04 -10.11
N PRO A 153 -8.72 -19.25 -10.64
CA PRO A 153 -8.06 -20.46 -10.16
C PRO A 153 -6.54 -20.31 -10.07
N VAL A 154 -5.93 -20.85 -9.02
CA VAL A 154 -4.46 -20.86 -8.87
C VAL A 154 -3.82 -21.70 -9.97
N ASN A 155 -4.48 -22.76 -10.42
CA ASN A 155 -3.95 -23.78 -11.33
C ASN A 155 -2.61 -24.30 -10.80
N PHE A 156 -1.60 -24.44 -11.67
CA PHE A 156 -0.28 -24.95 -11.33
C PHE A 156 0.73 -23.87 -10.91
N ARG A 157 0.26 -22.66 -10.60
CA ARG A 157 1.15 -21.53 -10.27
C ARG A 157 1.73 -21.67 -8.87
N THR A 158 3.04 -21.47 -8.77
CA THR A 158 3.72 -21.31 -7.49
C THR A 158 3.58 -19.86 -7.01
N ILE A 159 3.12 -19.70 -5.76
CA ILE A 159 3.05 -18.41 -5.08
C ILE A 159 4.19 -18.37 -4.07
N PHE A 160 5.13 -17.44 -4.26
CA PHE A 160 6.19 -17.19 -3.30
C PHE A 160 5.67 -16.28 -2.19
N SER A 161 6.17 -16.46 -0.97
CA SER A 161 5.86 -15.62 0.17
C SER A 161 7.15 -15.28 0.91
N THR A 162 7.30 -14.04 1.36
CA THR A 162 8.39 -13.69 2.27
C THR A 162 8.07 -14.21 3.68
N LYS A 163 9.04 -14.86 4.33
CA LYS A 163 8.96 -15.15 5.77
C LYS A 163 9.27 -13.87 6.53
N ALA A 164 8.43 -13.52 7.50
CA ALA A 164 8.81 -12.49 8.47
C ALA A 164 10.09 -12.96 9.16
N THR A 165 11.18 -12.22 9.00
CA THR A 165 12.34 -12.40 9.86
C THR A 165 11.89 -11.95 11.24
N THR A 166 11.69 -12.88 12.18
CA THR A 166 11.56 -12.53 13.59
C THR A 166 12.89 -11.94 14.03
N GLY A 167 13.07 -10.65 13.80
CA GLY A 167 14.16 -9.86 14.33
C GLY A 167 14.01 -9.79 15.85
N SER A 168 14.42 -10.84 16.55
CA SER A 168 14.86 -10.70 17.93
C SER A 168 16.05 -9.75 17.88
N SER A 169 15.81 -8.46 18.09
CA SER A 169 16.89 -7.52 18.40
C SER A 169 17.70 -8.12 19.55
N PRO A 170 19.01 -8.41 19.40
CA PRO A 170 19.81 -8.75 20.56
C PRO A 170 19.72 -7.57 21.54
N PRO A 171 19.59 -7.82 22.85
CA PRO A 171 19.51 -6.73 23.81
C PRO A 171 20.75 -5.87 23.65
N ILE A 172 20.54 -4.59 23.37
CA ILE A 172 21.58 -3.56 23.39
C ILE A 172 22.11 -3.55 24.83
N LYS A 173 23.17 -4.30 25.10
CA LYS A 173 23.99 -4.04 26.28
C LYS A 173 24.65 -2.70 26.03
N ALA A 174 24.20 -1.68 26.75
CA ALA A 174 24.88 -0.41 26.84
C ALA A 174 26.30 -0.67 27.37
N ALA A 175 27.26 -0.80 26.45
CA ALA A 175 28.67 -0.64 26.76
C ALA A 175 28.97 0.85 26.54
N GLY A 176 29.43 1.51 27.61
CA GLY A 176 29.73 2.94 27.65
C GLY A 176 30.79 3.38 26.63
N PRO A 177 31.15 4.68 26.64
CA PRO A 177 31.84 5.31 25.54
C PRO A 177 33.28 4.80 25.46
N PHE A 178 33.53 3.84 24.57
CA PHE A 178 34.90 3.54 24.15
C PHE A 178 35.24 4.42 22.96
N LEU A 179 35.79 5.58 23.30
CA LEU A 179 36.62 6.38 22.42
C LEU A 179 37.80 5.48 21.98
N LEU A 180 37.84 5.05 20.72
CA LEU A 180 39.08 4.59 20.12
C LEU A 180 39.20 5.17 18.72
N VAL A 181 39.96 6.26 18.68
CA VAL A 181 40.64 6.78 17.50
C VAL A 181 41.51 5.66 16.94
N PHE A 182 41.35 5.31 15.66
CA PHE A 182 42.50 4.93 14.84
C PHE A 182 42.36 5.50 13.43
N VAL A 183 43.30 6.38 13.17
CA VAL A 183 43.61 7.07 11.92
C VAL A 183 44.60 6.22 11.13
N CYS A 184 44.51 6.33 9.80
CA CYS A 184 45.48 5.92 8.76
C CYS A 184 45.66 4.40 8.52
N ALA A 185 46.10 3.95 7.35
CA ALA A 185 46.12 4.39 5.95
C ALA A 185 46.85 3.27 5.18
N LEU A 186 46.76 3.32 3.85
CA LEU A 186 47.69 2.76 2.84
C LEU A 186 47.47 1.31 2.37
N LEU A 187 47.16 1.25 1.07
CA LEU A 187 47.85 0.51 -0.01
C LEU A 187 48.14 -0.98 0.24
N HIS A 188 47.62 -1.83 -0.65
CA HIS A 188 48.40 -2.45 -1.73
C HIS A 188 47.51 -2.59 -2.97
#